data_AF-A0A2D0NHJ9-F1
#
_entry.id   AF-A0A2D0NHJ9-F1
#
_cell.length_a   1.000
_cell.length_b   1.000
_cell.length_c   1.000
_cell.angle_alpha   90.00
_cell.angle_beta   90.00
_cell.angle_gamma   90.00
#
_symmetry.space_group_name_H-M   'P 1'
#
loop_
_entity.id
_entity.type
_entity.pdbx_description
1 polymer ?
#
loop_
_entity_poly.entity_id
_entity_poly.type
_entity_poly.pdbx_seq_one_letter_code
_entity_poly.pdbx_strand_id
1 'polypeptide(L)'
;MASAGSIRVKNTGGFVARFYVDYTSGGRRIHQASGNFTAGTSKAIYIPPDATDIYVVIQEEYFIASWSTVATFNFNDPIVNCYEVYGTTLDAHVKEIAC
;
A
#
# COMPACT_ATOMS: atom_id res chain seq x y z
N MET A 1 -16.43 -18.42 6.24
CA MET A 1 -16.75 -16.98 6.41
C MET A 1 -15.58 -16.23 5.82
N ALA A 2 -15.79 -15.39 4.81
CA ALA A 2 -14.69 -14.58 4.27
C ALA A 2 -14.39 -13.44 5.25
N SER A 3 -13.13 -13.29 5.65
CA SER A 3 -12.69 -12.23 6.56
C SER A 3 -12.32 -10.98 5.77
N ALA A 4 -12.68 -9.81 6.28
CA ALA A 4 -12.22 -8.56 5.70
C ALA A 4 -10.70 -8.40 5.87
N GLY A 5 -10.07 -7.71 4.93
CA GLY A 5 -8.64 -7.40 4.95
C GLY A 5 -8.37 -5.92 5.21
N SER A 6 -7.12 -5.58 5.47
CA SER A 6 -6.65 -4.20 5.46
C SER A 6 -5.17 -4.11 5.19
N ILE A 7 -4.77 -3.09 4.44
CA ILE A 7 -3.37 -2.80 4.17
C ILE A 7 -3.04 -1.48 4.83
N ARG A 8 -2.11 -1.48 5.79
CA ARG A 8 -1.58 -0.28 6.42
C ARG A 8 -0.14 -0.07 5.98
N VAL A 9 0.20 1.15 5.58
CA VAL A 9 1.57 1.53 5.25
C VAL A 9 1.98 2.69 6.15
N LYS A 10 3.09 2.52 6.87
CA LYS A 10 3.76 3.57 7.65
C LYS A 10 4.96 4.07 6.86
N ASN A 11 5.06 5.38 6.69
CA ASN A 11 6.22 6.01 6.07
C ASN A 11 7.19 6.48 7.15
N THR A 12 8.41 5.96 7.13
CA THR A 12 9.54 6.42 7.95
C THR A 12 10.73 6.86 7.08
N GLY A 13 10.58 6.85 5.76
CA GLY A 13 11.59 7.30 4.80
C GLY A 13 11.63 8.82 4.68
N GLY A 14 12.75 9.34 4.16
CA GLY A 14 12.97 10.77 3.92
C GLY A 14 12.23 11.35 2.72
N PHE A 15 11.01 10.88 2.43
CA PHE A 15 10.24 11.19 1.23
C PHE A 15 8.74 11.19 1.49
N VAL A 16 7.96 11.62 0.49
CA VAL A 16 6.50 11.46 0.49
C VAL A 16 6.18 10.07 -0.05
N ALA A 17 5.32 9.33 0.63
CA ALA A 17 4.85 8.03 0.19
C ALA A 17 3.39 8.09 -0.24
N ARG A 18 3.02 7.17 -1.12
CA ARG A 18 1.62 6.84 -1.42
C ARG A 18 1.51 5.35 -1.70
N PHE A 19 0.34 4.79 -1.50
CA PHE A 19 0.06 3.45 -1.99
C PHE A 19 -1.36 3.36 -2.54
N TYR A 20 -1.59 2.36 -3.36
CA TYR A 20 -2.93 2.02 -3.80
C TYR A 20 -3.13 0.51 -3.76
N VAL A 21 -4.40 0.13 -3.68
CA VAL A 21 -4.87 -1.24 -3.74
C VAL A 21 -5.87 -1.34 -4.87
N ASP A 22 -5.55 -2.14 -5.87
CA ASP A 22 -6.51 -2.61 -6.87
C ASP A 22 -7.05 -3.96 -6.43
N TYR A 23 -8.34 -4.21 -6.59
CA TYR A 23 -8.91 -5.53 -6.33
C TYR A 23 -10.23 -5.71 -7.10
N THR A 24 -10.67 -6.95 -7.25
CA THR A 24 -11.98 -7.30 -7.82
C THR A 24 -12.97 -7.57 -6.70
N SER A 25 -14.11 -6.88 -6.67
CA SER A 25 -15.19 -7.14 -5.71
C SER A 25 -16.53 -7.03 -6.44
N GLY A 26 -17.43 -7.98 -6.18
CA GLY A 26 -18.69 -8.11 -6.92
C GLY A 26 -18.52 -8.17 -8.46
N GLY A 27 -17.42 -8.77 -8.95
CA GLY A 27 -17.11 -8.87 -10.38
C GLY A 27 -16.63 -7.56 -11.04
N ARG A 28 -16.35 -6.51 -10.26
CA ARG A 28 -15.82 -5.22 -10.75
C ARG A 28 -14.44 -4.97 -10.18
N ARG A 29 -13.53 -4.46 -11.02
CA ARG A 29 -12.24 -3.95 -10.56
C ARG A 29 -12.43 -2.58 -9.87
N ILE A 30 -11.92 -2.48 -8.66
CA ILE A 30 -11.96 -1.29 -7.81
C ILE A 30 -10.52 -0.84 -7.57
N HIS A 31 -10.29 0.47 -7.67
CA HIS A 31 -9.03 1.12 -7.34
C HIS A 31 -9.23 2.00 -6.11
N GLN A 32 -8.44 1.77 -5.06
CA GLN A 32 -8.41 2.63 -3.87
C GLN A 32 -7.00 3.17 -3.66
N ALA A 33 -6.87 4.50 -3.51
CA ALA A 33 -5.59 5.15 -3.24
C ALA A 33 -5.56 5.75 -1.83
N SER A 34 -4.40 5.69 -1.17
CA SER A 34 -4.20 6.24 0.17
C SER A 34 -4.13 7.77 0.20
N GLY A 35 -3.94 8.39 -0.96
CA GLY A 35 -3.38 9.73 -1.09
C GLY A 35 -1.91 9.77 -0.67
N ASN A 36 -1.35 10.98 -0.70
CA ASN A 36 0.05 11.21 -0.34
C ASN A 36 0.17 11.38 1.19
N PHE A 37 1.23 10.83 1.78
CA PHE A 37 1.52 10.98 3.20
C PHE A 37 3.02 11.09 3.47
N THR A 38 3.37 12.03 4.34
CA THR A 38 4.77 12.36 4.68
C THR A 38 5.37 11.38 5.68
N ALA A 39 6.69 11.46 5.84
CA ALA A 39 7.45 10.76 6.86
C ALA A 39 6.81 10.90 8.26
N GLY A 40 6.85 9.82 9.04
CA GLY A 40 6.25 9.72 10.37
C GLY A 40 4.75 9.39 10.38
N THR A 41 4.08 9.38 9.22
CA THR A 41 2.63 9.15 9.11
C THR A 41 2.32 7.74 8.60
N SER A 42 1.13 7.22 8.92
CA SER A 42 0.60 5.99 8.34
C SER A 42 -0.77 6.20 7.72
N LYS A 43 -1.09 5.40 6.71
CA LYS A 43 -2.40 5.33 6.05
C LYS A 43 -2.81 3.87 5.93
N ALA A 44 -4.13 3.63 5.94
CA ALA A 44 -4.68 2.29 5.81
C ALA A 44 -5.82 2.29 4.77
N ILE A 45 -5.90 1.20 4.02
CA ILE A 45 -6.98 0.91 3.07
C ILE A 45 -7.68 -0.37 3.50
N TYR A 46 -9.00 -0.31 3.61
CA TYR A 46 -9.85 -1.46 3.91
C TYR A 46 -10.10 -2.27 2.64
N ILE A 47 -10.00 -3.59 2.76
CA ILE A 47 -10.28 -4.54 1.68
C ILE A 47 -11.53 -5.34 2.09
N PRO A 48 -12.61 -5.32 1.30
CA PRO A 48 -13.82 -6.04 1.64
C PRO A 48 -13.60 -7.56 1.56
N PRO A 49 -14.39 -8.36 2.31
CA PRO A 49 -14.20 -9.81 2.42
C PRO A 49 -14.42 -10.57 1.11
N ASP A 50 -15.14 -9.99 0.14
CA ASP A 50 -15.37 -10.57 -1.18
C ASP A 50 -14.31 -10.15 -2.23
N ALA A 51 -13.26 -9.43 -1.81
CA ALA A 51 -12.22 -8.98 -2.72
C ALA A 51 -11.31 -10.12 -3.15
N THR A 52 -11.07 -10.24 -4.46
CA THR A 52 -10.08 -11.14 -5.08
C THR A 52 -9.10 -10.34 -5.93
N ASP A 53 -8.03 -10.98 -6.40
CA ASP A 53 -7.04 -10.36 -7.30
C ASP A 53 -6.51 -9.02 -6.77
N ILE A 54 -6.10 -9.02 -5.50
CA ILE A 54 -5.68 -7.83 -4.78
C ILE A 54 -4.23 -7.51 -5.15
N TYR A 55 -4.00 -6.33 -5.70
CA TYR A 55 -2.69 -5.77 -6.02
C TYR A 55 -2.42 -4.54 -5.16
N VAL A 56 -1.39 -4.60 -4.34
CA VAL A 56 -0.92 -3.49 -3.52
C VAL A 56 0.35 -2.93 -4.15
N VAL A 57 0.38 -1.62 -4.39
CA VAL A 57 1.57 -0.94 -4.92
C VAL A 57 1.93 0.19 -3.99
N ILE A 58 3.16 0.18 -3.49
CA ILE A 58 3.72 1.23 -2.63
C ILE A 58 4.71 2.04 -3.46
N GLN A 59 4.57 3.35 -3.41
CA GLN A 59 5.36 4.30 -4.19
C GLN A 59 5.95 5.38 -3.30
N GLU A 60 7.09 5.89 -3.71
CA GLU A 60 7.71 7.09 -3.15
C GLU A 60 7.77 8.21 -4.19
N GLU A 61 7.83 9.44 -3.72
CA GLU A 61 8.13 10.61 -4.54
C GLU A 61 9.64 10.83 -4.58
N TYR A 62 10.32 10.34 -5.63
CA TYR A 62 11.77 10.46 -5.76
C TYR A 62 12.21 11.82 -6.32
N PHE A 63 11.31 12.53 -7.02
CA PHE A 63 11.51 13.87 -7.54
C PHE A 63 10.17 14.62 -7.60
N ILE A 64 10.17 15.95 -7.74
CA ILE A 64 8.95 16.78 -7.71
C ILE A 64 7.88 16.19 -8.65
N ALA A 65 6.74 15.80 -8.06
CA ALA A 65 5.60 15.16 -8.75
C ALA A 65 5.92 13.86 -9.51
N SER A 66 7.09 13.26 -9.28
CA SER A 66 7.57 12.04 -9.95
C SER A 66 7.65 10.89 -8.95
N TRP A 67 7.02 9.78 -9.30
CA TRP A 67 6.82 8.65 -8.38
C TRP A 67 7.52 7.39 -8.89
N SER A 68 8.20 6.69 -8.01
CA SER A 68 8.80 5.38 -8.26
C SER A 68 8.06 4.32 -7.46
N THR A 69 7.91 3.13 -8.04
CA THR A 69 7.36 1.99 -7.30
C THR A 69 8.47 1.36 -6.47
N VAL A 70 8.25 1.30 -5.16
CA VAL A 70 9.20 0.69 -4.21
C VAL A 70 8.91 -0.80 -4.06
N ALA A 71 7.63 -1.18 -3.97
CA ALA A 71 7.22 -2.58 -3.86
C ALA A 71 5.84 -2.82 -4.48
N THR A 72 5.62 -4.05 -4.94
CA THR A 72 4.33 -4.55 -5.39
C THR A 72 4.06 -5.89 -4.73
N PHE A 73 2.84 -6.06 -4.21
CA PHE A 73 2.38 -7.29 -3.60
C PHE A 73 1.09 -7.73 -4.28
N ASN A 74 0.89 -9.04 -4.40
CA ASN A 74 -0.30 -9.64 -4.96
C ASN A 74 -0.87 -10.69 -4.00
N PHE A 75 -2.19 -10.66 -3.81
CA PHE A 75 -2.91 -11.59 -2.94
C PHE A 75 -4.18 -12.06 -3.63
N ASN A 76 -4.51 -13.33 -3.48
CA ASN A 76 -5.75 -13.89 -4.05
C ASN A 76 -6.97 -13.63 -3.15
N ASP A 77 -6.72 -13.45 -1.85
CA ASP A 77 -7.74 -13.30 -0.81
C ASP A 77 -7.43 -12.10 0.11
N PRO A 78 -8.44 -11.52 0.78
CA PRO A 78 -8.24 -10.38 1.67
C PRO A 78 -7.31 -10.73 2.83
N ILE A 79 -6.29 -9.89 3.04
CA ILE A 79 -5.26 -10.05 4.08
C ILE A 79 -5.17 -8.81 4.96
N VAL A 80 -4.77 -8.99 6.21
CA VAL A 80 -4.44 -7.90 7.14
C VAL A 80 -2.91 -7.82 7.25
N ASN A 81 -2.31 -6.86 6.54
CA ASN A 81 -0.86 -6.66 6.54
C ASN A 81 -0.48 -5.21 6.82
N CYS A 82 0.63 -5.05 7.52
CA CYS A 82 1.23 -3.75 7.81
C CYS A 82 2.64 -3.69 7.21
N TYR A 83 2.92 -2.60 6.50
CA TYR A 83 4.20 -2.34 5.87
C TYR A 83 4.83 -1.07 6.41
N GLU A 84 6.15 -1.07 6.52
CA GLU A 84 6.95 0.12 6.71
C GLU A 84 7.73 0.41 5.43
N VAL A 85 7.51 1.61 4.87
CA VAL A 85 8.32 2.14 3.77
C VAL A 85 9.35 3.11 4.36
N TYR A 86 10.63 2.85 4.10
CA TYR A 86 11.76 3.52 4.75
C TYR A 86 12.93 3.74 3.79
N GLY A 87 13.95 4.47 4.24
CA GLY A 87 15.15 4.77 3.45
C GLY A 87 15.14 6.20 2.91
N THR A 88 15.76 6.39 1.75
CA THR A 88 15.87 7.68 1.06
C THR A 88 15.36 7.58 -0.36
N THR A 89 15.12 8.70 -1.04
CA THR A 89 14.57 8.74 -2.41
C THR A 89 15.37 7.97 -3.47
N LEU A 90 16.64 7.66 -3.20
CA LEU A 90 17.51 6.90 -4.11
C LEU A 90 17.77 5.46 -3.63
N ASP A 91 17.28 5.13 -2.43
CA ASP A 91 17.48 3.84 -1.77
C ASP A 91 16.29 3.56 -0.84
N ALA A 92 15.12 3.38 -1.46
CA ALA A 92 13.87 3.15 -0.77
C ALA A 92 13.57 1.66 -0.65
N HIS A 93 13.07 1.28 0.52
CA HIS A 93 12.82 -0.10 0.89
C HIS A 93 11.45 -0.25 1.53
N VAL A 94 10.89 -1.44 1.42
CA VAL A 94 9.68 -1.83 2.14
C VAL A 94 9.98 -3.09 2.94
N LYS A 95 9.49 -3.13 4.18
CA LYS A 95 9.46 -4.35 4.99
C LYS A 95 8.08 -4.53 5.61
N GLU A 96 7.72 -5.78 5.83
CA GLU A 96 6.54 -6.12 6.62
C GLU A 96 6.82 -5.88 8.11
N ILE A 97 5.83 -5.34 8.81
CA ILE A 97 5.89 -5.07 10.25
C ILE A 97 4.64 -5.63 10.94
N ALA A 98 4.72 -5.82 12.25
CA ALA A 98 3.53 -6.12 13.04
C ALA A 98 2.53 -4.96 12.94
N CYS A 99 1.28 -5.32 12.64
CA CYS A 99 0.12 -4.50 12.97
C CYS A 99 -0.08 -4.47 14.49
#